data_AF-A0A9D2E2J9-F1
#
_entry.id   AF-A0A9D2E2J9-F1
#
_cell.length_a   1.000
_cell.length_b   1.000
_cell.length_c   1.000
_cell.angle_alpha   90.00
_cell.angle_beta   90.00
_cell.angle_gamma   90.00
#
_symmetry.space_group_name_H-M   'P 1'
#
loop_
_entity.id
_entity.type
_entity.pdbx_description
1 polymer ?
#
loop_
_entity_poly.entity_id
_entity_poly.type
_entity_poly.pdbx_seq_one_letter_code
_entity_poly.pdbx_strand_id
1 'polypeptide(L)'
;MDEKQYAVFCRKGSDVDELIECAASPGMQKTKTPFQVEKVVVLSDAEYAIFRKEGFMQDQVFLFENGDHMWFDPSESCWHCLLIKGEHSREGILVEAEGYCYARYAAHVPDCSLVRVGDVPVQLEYPVKPPHKKKEAPER
;
A
#
# COMPACT_ATOMS: atom_id res chain seq x y z
N MET A 1 -25.69 -7.50 -6.36
CA MET A 1 -24.85 -6.32 -6.57
C MET A 1 -23.98 -6.21 -5.35
N ASP A 2 -22.72 -6.60 -5.49
CA ASP A 2 -21.73 -6.42 -4.44
C ASP A 2 -21.58 -4.93 -4.16
N GLU A 3 -21.70 -4.56 -2.89
CA GLU A 3 -21.62 -3.17 -2.47
C GLU A 3 -20.17 -2.69 -2.69
N LYS A 4 -19.97 -1.76 -3.63
CA LYS A 4 -18.65 -1.19 -3.93
C LYS A 4 -18.17 -0.34 -2.75
N GLN A 5 -16.88 -0.45 -2.43
CA GLN A 5 -16.20 0.43 -1.47
C GLN A 5 -15.41 1.50 -2.23
N TYR A 6 -15.26 2.67 -1.62
CA TYR A 6 -14.74 3.85 -2.31
C TYR A 6 -13.59 4.49 -1.51
N ALA A 7 -12.57 4.95 -2.23
CA ALA A 7 -11.44 5.68 -1.65
C ALA A 7 -11.03 6.85 -2.55
N VAL A 8 -10.31 7.81 -1.97
CA VAL A 8 -9.66 8.88 -2.73
C VAL A 8 -8.23 8.45 -3.00
N PHE A 9 -7.92 8.10 -4.25
CA PHE A 9 -6.56 7.81 -4.67
C PHE A 9 -5.85 9.10 -5.07
N CYS A 10 -4.72 9.36 -4.41
CA CYS A 10 -3.85 10.48 -4.70
C CYS A 10 -2.70 9.99 -5.55
N ARG A 11 -2.42 10.71 -6.63
CA ARG A 11 -1.34 10.37 -7.55
C ARG A 11 -0.02 10.93 -7.04
N LYS A 12 0.98 10.07 -6.89
CA LYS A 12 2.34 10.42 -6.46
C LYS A 12 2.39 11.16 -5.11
N GLY A 13 1.59 10.72 -4.15
CA GLY A 13 1.75 11.18 -2.77
C GLY A 13 3.10 10.73 -2.22
N SER A 14 3.75 11.60 -1.46
CA SER A 14 5.08 11.37 -0.90
C SER A 14 5.05 10.62 0.44
N ASP A 15 4.00 10.85 1.24
CA ASP A 15 3.78 10.23 2.54
C ASP A 15 2.29 10.15 2.89
N VAL A 16 1.99 9.53 4.04
CA VAL A 16 0.61 9.33 4.52
C VAL A 16 -0.12 10.64 4.85
N ASP A 17 0.60 11.68 5.31
CA ASP A 17 -0.02 12.94 5.70
C ASP A 17 -0.53 13.65 4.45
N GLU A 18 0.23 13.61 3.35
CA GLU A 18 -0.21 14.12 2.05
C GLU A 18 -1.45 13.38 1.53
N LEU A 19 -1.54 12.05 1.71
CA LEU A 19 -2.74 11.30 1.34
C LEU A 19 -3.97 11.72 2.16
N ILE A 20 -3.79 11.98 3.45
CA ILE A 20 -4.88 12.43 4.34
C ILE A 20 -5.35 13.83 3.93
N GLU A 21 -4.44 14.76 3.65
CA GLU A 21 -4.75 16.12 3.19
C GLU A 21 -5.43 16.11 1.81
N CYS A 22 -4.91 15.29 0.89
CA CYS A 22 -5.50 15.07 -0.41
C CYS A 22 -6.93 14.51 -0.28
N ALA A 23 -7.15 13.51 0.59
CA ALA A 23 -8.48 13.00 0.86
C ALA A 23 -9.39 14.05 1.52
N ALA A 24 -8.89 14.88 2.45
CA ALA A 24 -9.69 15.89 3.14
C ALA A 24 -10.13 17.06 2.23
N SER A 25 -9.46 17.26 1.10
CA SER A 25 -9.76 18.33 0.15
C SER A 25 -11.18 18.20 -0.45
N PRO A 26 -12.06 19.23 -0.36
CA PRO A 26 -13.45 19.14 -0.81
C PRO A 26 -13.63 18.78 -2.29
N GLY A 27 -12.65 19.13 -3.14
CA GLY A 27 -12.63 18.75 -4.55
C GLY A 27 -12.39 17.26 -4.76
N MET A 28 -11.52 16.65 -3.95
CA MET A 28 -11.14 15.24 -4.05
C MET A 28 -12.18 14.28 -3.47
N GLN A 29 -12.99 14.73 -2.52
CA GLN A 29 -14.12 13.94 -2.01
C GLN A 29 -15.14 13.60 -3.11
N LYS A 30 -15.23 14.43 -4.16
CA LYS A 30 -16.08 14.19 -5.34
C LYS A 30 -15.47 13.21 -6.34
N THR A 31 -14.17 12.90 -6.21
CA THR A 31 -13.42 12.00 -7.10
C THR A 31 -13.13 10.65 -6.43
N LYS A 32 -13.89 10.30 -5.39
CA LYS A 32 -13.86 8.96 -4.83
C LYS A 32 -14.11 7.94 -5.93
N THR A 33 -13.22 6.97 -6.02
CA THR A 33 -13.25 5.93 -7.04
C THR A 33 -13.52 4.60 -6.34
N PRO A 34 -14.38 3.72 -6.90
CA PRO A 34 -14.55 2.40 -6.35
C PRO A 34 -13.24 1.62 -6.41
N PHE A 35 -13.03 0.73 -5.44
CA PHE A 35 -11.84 -0.11 -5.40
C PHE A 35 -12.14 -1.53 -4.95
N GLN A 36 -11.27 -2.43 -5.36
CA GLN A 36 -11.22 -3.83 -4.98
C GLN A 36 -9.81 -4.18 -4.54
N VAL A 37 -9.70 -4.80 -3.37
CA VAL A 37 -8.43 -5.33 -2.88
C VAL A 37 -8.21 -6.68 -3.55
N GLU A 38 -7.11 -6.85 -4.27
CA GLU A 38 -6.73 -8.10 -4.93
C GLU A 38 -5.74 -8.92 -4.12
N LYS A 39 -5.02 -8.27 -3.19
CA LYS A 39 -4.05 -8.92 -2.31
C LYS A 39 -3.73 -8.04 -1.10
N VAL A 40 -3.47 -8.67 0.04
CA VAL A 40 -2.99 -7.99 1.26
C VAL A 40 -1.50 -8.25 1.42
N VAL A 41 -0.72 -7.20 1.61
CA VAL A 41 0.70 -7.29 1.97
C VAL A 41 0.85 -6.78 3.40
N VAL A 42 1.37 -7.63 4.27
CA VAL A 42 1.63 -7.31 5.67
C VAL A 42 3.13 -7.14 5.83
N LEU A 43 3.55 -5.92 6.17
CA LEU A 43 4.94 -5.60 6.50
C LEU A 43 5.12 -5.70 8.03
N SER A 44 6.36 -5.87 8.50
CA SER A 44 6.65 -5.61 9.92
C SER A 44 6.28 -4.17 10.28
N ASP A 45 5.90 -3.92 11.53
CA ASP A 45 5.48 -2.57 11.94
C ASP A 45 6.57 -1.51 11.71
N ALA A 46 7.85 -1.90 11.79
CA ALA A 46 8.99 -1.02 11.51
C ALA A 46 9.08 -0.66 10.02
N GLU A 47 8.97 -1.66 9.13
CA GLU A 47 8.96 -1.43 7.68
C GLU A 47 7.74 -0.65 7.25
N TYR A 48 6.57 -0.93 7.82
CA TYR A 48 5.35 -0.18 7.56
C TYR A 48 5.48 1.29 7.98
N ALA A 49 6.10 1.56 9.14
CA ALA A 49 6.36 2.92 9.60
C ALA A 49 7.29 3.71 8.66
N ILE A 50 8.30 3.04 8.09
CA ILE A 50 9.19 3.63 7.07
C ILE A 50 8.41 3.86 5.77
N PHE A 51 7.68 2.84 5.31
CA PHE A 51 6.91 2.89 4.06
C PHE A 51 5.95 4.07 4.03
N ARG A 52 5.22 4.30 5.13
CA ARG A 52 4.26 5.41 5.28
C ARG A 52 4.87 6.81 5.21
N LYS A 53 6.15 6.96 5.59
CA LYS A 53 6.82 8.26 5.69
C LYS A 53 7.66 8.58 4.47
N GLU A 54 8.24 7.56 3.86
CA GLU A 54 9.31 7.75 2.87
C GLU A 54 9.19 6.79 1.68
N GLY A 55 8.40 5.72 1.79
CA GLY A 55 8.43 4.60 0.87
C GLY A 55 7.54 4.72 -0.37
N PHE A 56 6.59 5.67 -0.41
CA PHE A 56 5.62 5.76 -1.51
C PHE A 56 6.26 6.08 -2.86
N MET A 57 7.32 6.89 -2.85
CA MET A 57 8.05 7.30 -4.05
C MET A 57 9.38 6.56 -4.22
N GLN A 58 9.61 5.51 -3.43
CA GLN A 58 10.79 4.65 -3.51
C GLN A 58 10.41 3.30 -4.10
N ASP A 59 11.37 2.66 -4.78
CA ASP A 59 11.18 1.30 -5.28
C ASP A 59 11.02 0.33 -4.12
N GLN A 60 9.86 -0.33 -4.08
CA GLN A 60 9.50 -1.37 -3.13
C GLN A 60 9.46 -2.72 -3.85
N VAL A 61 10.25 -3.67 -3.37
CA VAL A 61 10.31 -5.02 -3.96
C VAL A 61 8.93 -5.68 -3.95
N PHE A 62 8.18 -5.57 -2.85
CA PHE A 62 6.85 -6.15 -2.75
C PHE A 62 5.83 -5.50 -3.71
N LEU A 63 6.05 -4.28 -4.20
CA LEU A 63 5.18 -3.69 -5.23
C LEU A 63 5.52 -4.25 -6.61
N PHE A 64 6.81 -4.41 -6.91
CA PHE A 64 7.26 -5.04 -8.15
C PHE A 64 6.75 -6.48 -8.28
N GLU A 65 6.88 -7.28 -7.23
CA GLU A 65 6.45 -8.69 -7.21
C GLU A 65 4.94 -8.87 -7.38
N ASN A 66 4.16 -7.85 -7.03
CA ASN A 66 2.70 -7.90 -7.00
C ASN A 66 2.05 -7.03 -8.10
N GLY A 67 2.82 -6.66 -9.14
CA GLY A 67 2.33 -5.85 -10.26
C GLY A 67 1.06 -6.40 -10.93
N ASP A 68 0.94 -7.73 -11.02
CA ASP A 68 -0.21 -8.40 -11.66
C ASP A 68 -1.51 -8.31 -10.85
N HIS A 69 -1.44 -7.83 -9.60
CA HIS A 69 -2.60 -7.61 -8.72
C HIS A 69 -3.04 -6.14 -8.68
N MET A 70 -2.53 -5.31 -9.59
CA MET A 70 -2.79 -3.87 -9.65
C MET A 70 -3.17 -3.46 -11.07
N TRP A 71 -4.38 -2.90 -11.23
CA TRP A 71 -4.82 -2.32 -12.51
C TRP A 71 -6.04 -1.41 -12.31
N PHE A 72 -6.39 -0.66 -13.34
CA PHE A 72 -7.68 0.02 -13.43
C PHE A 72 -8.60 -0.75 -14.39
N ASP A 73 -9.78 -1.13 -13.91
CA ASP A 73 -10.84 -1.68 -14.77
C ASP A 73 -11.68 -0.54 -15.37
N PRO A 74 -11.57 -0.26 -16.68
CA PRO A 74 -12.33 0.81 -17.32
C PRO A 74 -13.82 0.50 -17.48
N SER A 75 -14.22 -0.78 -17.47
CA SER A 75 -15.62 -1.18 -17.60
C SER A 75 -16.41 -0.87 -16.33
N GLU A 76 -15.75 -1.01 -15.17
CA GLU A 76 -16.32 -0.78 -13.86
C GLU A 76 -15.91 0.55 -13.22
N SER A 77 -14.99 1.27 -13.87
CA SER A 77 -14.29 2.43 -13.33
C SER A 77 -13.68 2.15 -11.95
N CYS A 78 -13.10 0.96 -11.78
CA CYS A 78 -12.68 0.41 -10.49
C CYS A 78 -11.16 0.26 -10.41
N TRP A 79 -10.58 0.68 -9.30
CA TRP A 79 -9.19 0.37 -8.98
C TRP A 79 -9.06 -1.02 -8.37
N HIS A 80 -8.25 -1.86 -8.97
CA HIS A 80 -7.77 -3.09 -8.37
C HIS A 80 -6.41 -2.80 -7.75
N CYS A 81 -6.29 -3.03 -6.46
CA CYS A 81 -5.17 -2.54 -5.67
C CYS A 81 -4.70 -3.55 -4.61
N LEU A 82 -3.51 -3.28 -4.08
CA LEU A 82 -2.98 -3.93 -2.90
C LEU A 82 -3.45 -3.19 -1.64
N LEU A 83 -3.71 -3.92 -0.56
CA LEU A 83 -3.80 -3.35 0.79
C LEU A 83 -2.48 -3.62 1.53
N ILE A 84 -1.69 -2.57 1.76
CA ILE A 84 -0.44 -2.64 2.51
C ILE A 84 -0.72 -2.25 3.97
N LYS A 85 -0.33 -3.07 4.94
CA LYS A 85 -0.49 -2.76 6.37
C LYS A 85 0.65 -3.31 7.22
N GLY A 86 0.83 -2.78 8.42
CA GLY A 86 1.69 -3.36 9.44
C GLY A 86 1.05 -4.57 10.12
N GLU A 87 1.86 -5.50 10.63
CA GLU A 87 1.43 -6.69 11.40
C GLU A 87 0.38 -6.35 12.48
N HIS A 88 0.61 -5.27 13.25
CA HIS A 88 -0.26 -4.84 14.34
C HIS A 88 -0.97 -3.51 14.05
N SER A 89 -0.75 -2.93 12.88
CA SER A 89 -1.40 -1.68 12.48
C SER A 89 -2.89 -1.88 12.20
N ARG A 90 -3.70 -0.95 12.72
CA ARG A 90 -5.09 -0.77 12.30
C ARG A 90 -5.20 -0.01 10.99
N GLU A 91 -4.29 0.91 10.74
CA GLU A 91 -4.24 1.70 9.51
C GLU A 91 -3.61 0.89 8.38
N GLY A 92 -3.94 1.24 7.14
CA GLY A 92 -3.40 0.64 5.92
C GLY A 92 -3.27 1.67 4.80
N ILE A 93 -2.62 1.27 3.71
CA ILE A 93 -2.52 2.05 2.47
C ILE A 93 -2.99 1.18 1.32
N LEU A 94 -3.95 1.67 0.53
CA LEU A 94 -4.28 1.07 -0.76
C LEU A 94 -3.25 1.56 -1.78
N VAL A 95 -2.72 0.65 -2.61
CA VAL A 95 -1.69 0.99 -3.59
C VAL A 95 -2.03 0.43 -4.96
N GLU A 96 -1.89 1.27 -5.98
CA GLU A 96 -1.82 0.88 -7.39
C GLU A 96 -0.57 1.52 -8.01
N ALA A 97 0.26 0.73 -8.69
CA ALA A 97 1.59 1.15 -9.11
C ALA A 97 1.69 1.58 -10.60
N GLU A 98 0.66 1.32 -11.40
CA GLU A 98 0.59 1.59 -12.84
C GLU A 98 1.81 1.03 -13.60
N GLY A 99 2.23 -0.18 -13.21
CA GLY A 99 3.39 -0.87 -13.78
C GLY A 99 4.77 -0.44 -13.26
N TYR A 100 4.83 0.41 -12.22
CA TYR A 100 6.07 0.76 -11.52
C TYR A 100 6.31 -0.07 -10.25
N CYS A 101 7.45 0.18 -9.60
CA CYS A 101 7.82 -0.43 -8.33
C CYS A 101 7.51 0.47 -7.11
N TYR A 102 6.75 1.55 -7.28
CA TYR A 102 6.43 2.51 -6.21
C TYR A 102 4.92 2.82 -6.20
N ALA A 103 4.42 3.42 -5.13
CA ALA A 103 3.00 3.68 -4.92
C ALA A 103 2.51 4.88 -5.76
N ARG A 104 2.36 4.68 -7.07
CA ARG A 104 2.01 5.74 -8.02
C ARG A 104 0.63 6.33 -7.77
N TYR A 105 -0.33 5.50 -7.35
CA TYR A 105 -1.59 5.92 -6.74
C TYR A 105 -1.72 5.28 -5.37
N ALA A 106 -2.09 6.08 -4.37
CA ALA A 106 -2.27 5.59 -3.02
C ALA A 106 -3.46 6.23 -2.32
N ALA A 107 -4.06 5.50 -1.38
CA ALA A 107 -5.13 6.01 -0.53
C ALA A 107 -4.94 5.54 0.92
N HIS A 108 -5.08 6.46 1.88
CA HIS A 108 -5.01 6.12 3.30
C HIS A 108 -6.29 5.41 3.76
N VAL A 109 -6.11 4.32 4.51
CA VAL A 109 -7.18 3.56 5.16
C VAL A 109 -7.01 3.74 6.67
N PRO A 110 -7.91 4.47 7.36
CA PRO A 110 -7.79 4.71 8.80
C PRO A 110 -8.07 3.46 9.65
N ASP A 111 -8.85 2.51 9.12
CA ASP A 111 -9.14 1.25 9.77
C ASP A 111 -9.34 0.12 8.75
N CYS A 112 -8.37 -0.78 8.68
CA CYS A 112 -8.38 -1.94 7.79
C CYS A 112 -9.53 -2.91 8.10
N SER A 113 -10.07 -2.91 9.33
CA SER A 113 -11.21 -3.78 9.68
C SER A 113 -12.51 -3.37 8.99
N LEU A 114 -12.57 -2.13 8.48
CA LEU A 114 -13.70 -1.61 7.72
C LEU A 114 -13.56 -1.86 6.22
N VAL A 115 -12.38 -2.28 5.75
CA VAL A 115 -12.16 -2.63 4.34
C VAL A 115 -12.67 -4.04 4.10
N ARG A 116 -13.58 -4.18 3.15
CA ARG A 116 -14.00 -5.50 2.69
C ARG A 116 -12.89 -6.07 1.83
N VAL A 117 -12.32 -7.15 2.34
CA VAL A 117 -11.32 -7.97 1.64
C VAL A 117 -12.00 -9.32 1.40
N GLY A 118 -12.04 -9.74 0.13
CA GLY A 118 -12.57 -11.07 -0.23
C GLY A 118 -11.62 -12.20 0.18
N ASP A 119 -11.77 -13.37 -0.43
CA ASP A 119 -10.78 -14.45 -0.31
C ASP A 119 -9.58 -14.15 -1.21
N VAL A 120 -8.70 -13.26 -0.73
CA VAL A 120 -7.52 -12.81 -1.46
C VAL A 120 -6.24 -13.30 -0.79
N PRO A 121 -5.16 -13.50 -1.55
CA PRO A 121 -3.88 -13.88 -0.98
C PRO A 121 -3.38 -12.87 0.06
N VAL A 122 -2.69 -13.38 1.09
CA VAL A 122 -1.97 -12.57 2.08
C VAL A 122 -0.48 -12.89 1.98
N GLN A 123 0.35 -11.87 1.75
CA GLN A 123 1.82 -11.97 1.73
C GLN A 123 2.37 -11.33 2.99
N LEU A 124 3.15 -12.10 3.76
CA LEU A 124 3.84 -11.60 4.95
C LEU A 124 5.29 -11.30 4.57
N GLU A 125 5.62 -10.01 4.52
CA GLU A 125 7.00 -9.54 4.40
C GLU A 125 7.60 -9.49 5.80
N TYR A 126 8.45 -10.48 6.08
CA TYR A 126 9.29 -10.45 7.26
C TYR A 126 10.60 -9.76 6.93
N PRO A 127 11.21 -9.00 7.88
CA PRO A 127 12.49 -8.39 7.62
C PRO A 127 13.49 -9.49 7.23
N VAL A 128 14.11 -9.31 6.07
CA VAL A 128 15.32 -10.04 5.71
C VAL A 128 16.27 -9.86 6.90
N LYS A 129 16.61 -10.97 7.58
CA LYS A 129 17.49 -10.97 8.75
C LYS A 129 18.64 -9.99 8.50
N PRO A 130 19.03 -9.13 9.46
CA PRO A 130 20.10 -8.18 9.25
C PRO A 130 21.33 -8.93 8.72
N PRO A 131 22.05 -8.39 7.72
CA PRO A 131 23.22 -9.05 7.17
C PRO A 131 24.13 -9.41 8.34
N HIS A 132 24.49 -10.69 8.45
CA HIS A 132 25.43 -11.16 9.45
C HIS A 132 26.57 -10.15 9.56
N LYS A 133 26.73 -9.51 10.72
CA LYS A 133 27.90 -8.67 10.98
C LYS A 133 29.12 -9.51 10.61
N LYS A 134 29.85 -9.12 9.56
CA LYS A 134 31.18 -9.66 9.31
C LYS A 134 31.94 -9.44 10.63
N LYS A 135 32.30 -10.54 11.30
CA LYS A 135 33.24 -10.48 12.41
C LYS A 135 34.51 -9.90 11.83
N GLU A 136 34.86 -8.67 12.19
CA GLU A 136 36.24 -8.23 12.06
C GLU A 136 37.09 -9.24 12.82
N ALA A 137 37.99 -9.90 12.11
CA ALA A 137 39.02 -10.71 12.73
C ALA A 137 39.92 -9.74 13.53
N PRO A 138 40.29 -10.05 14.78
CA PRO A 138 41.35 -9.30 15.43
C PRO A 138 42.66 -9.68 14.74
N GLU A 139 43.27 -8.73 14.02
CA GLU A 139 44.64 -8.87 13.57
C GLU A 139 45.55 -8.75 14.81
N ARG A 140 46.41 -9.76 14.99
CA ARG A 140 47.40 -9.88 16.07
C ARG A 140 48.72 -9.29 15.64
#